data_AF-A0A8T5SZ15-F1
#
_entry.id   AF-A0A8T5SZ15-F1
#
_cell.length_a   1.000
_cell.length_b   1.000
_cell.length_c   1.000
_cell.angle_alpha   90.00
_cell.angle_beta   90.00
_cell.angle_gamma   90.00
#
_symmetry.space_group_name_H-M   'P 1'
#
loop_
_entity.id
_entity.type
_entity.pdbx_description
1 polymer ?
#
loop_
_entity_poly.entity_id
_entity_poly.type
_entity_poly.pdbx_seq_one_letter_code
_entity_poly.pdbx_strand_id
1 'polypeptide(L)'
;FDGYQTDPLDSGSDDDDLTDLEEIAYMTNPLDDDTDNDNLADGVEITIGTDPLVADTDADGIDDFEETIVGSDGYITDPTKTDSDSDGIADAEEIANGSDPTDPYDPSNSYVNGLIFGLAIGIGGIFVTLLAGALVIRKTVK
;
A
#
# COMPACT_ATOMS: atom_id res chain seq x y z
N PHE A 1 0.07 -42.62 3.35
CA PHE A 1 0.91 -42.31 2.18
C PHE A 1 0.01 -41.69 1.13
N ASP A 2 -0.40 -40.48 1.47
CA ASP A 2 -1.15 -39.45 0.75
C ASP A 2 -0.29 -38.72 -0.28
N GLY A 3 1.04 -38.87 -0.24
CA GLY A 3 1.94 -38.33 -1.27
C GLY A 3 2.67 -37.06 -0.84
N TYR A 4 2.22 -36.46 0.25
CA TYR A 4 2.92 -35.44 1.01
C TYR A 4 3.66 -36.18 2.15
N GLN A 5 4.89 -35.81 2.47
CA GLN A 5 5.70 -36.52 3.49
C GLN A 5 5.30 -36.09 4.91
N THR A 6 4.02 -35.83 5.15
CA THR A 6 3.52 -35.36 6.44
C THR A 6 3.55 -36.49 7.47
N ASP A 7 3.73 -36.13 8.75
CA ASP A 7 3.67 -37.11 9.84
C ASP A 7 2.19 -37.36 10.18
N PRO A 8 1.62 -38.56 9.99
CA PRO A 8 0.22 -38.81 10.33
C PRO A 8 -0.12 -38.66 11.83
N LEU A 9 0.87 -38.44 12.69
CA LEU A 9 0.71 -38.11 14.11
C LEU A 9 0.82 -36.61 14.42
N ASP A 10 1.23 -35.82 13.44
CA ASP A 10 1.27 -34.36 13.48
C ASP A 10 0.23 -33.83 12.49
N SER A 11 -0.60 -32.88 12.91
CA SER A 11 -1.63 -32.36 12.01
C SER A 11 -1.22 -31.08 11.32
N GLY A 12 -0.18 -30.37 11.77
CA GLY A 12 0.33 -29.14 11.16
C GLY A 12 1.83 -29.29 10.93
N SER A 13 2.19 -29.72 9.73
CA SER A 13 3.52 -30.30 9.46
C SER A 13 4.65 -29.26 9.33
N ASP A 14 4.33 -27.99 9.07
CA ASP A 14 5.23 -26.84 8.97
C ASP A 14 5.03 -25.79 10.06
N ASP A 15 4.13 -26.05 11.03
CA ASP A 15 3.89 -25.22 12.21
C ASP A 15 3.40 -23.78 11.89
N ASP A 16 2.65 -23.57 10.81
CA ASP A 16 2.12 -22.25 10.37
C ASP A 16 0.72 -21.89 10.95
N ASP A 17 0.25 -22.66 11.92
CA ASP A 17 -1.11 -22.65 12.51
C ASP A 17 -2.25 -23.22 11.63
N LEU A 18 -1.95 -23.84 10.48
CA LEU A 18 -2.88 -24.67 9.71
C LEU A 18 -2.66 -26.17 9.96
N THR A 19 -3.70 -26.94 9.68
CA THR A 19 -3.56 -28.40 9.54
C THR A 19 -3.35 -28.82 8.10
N ASP A 20 -2.66 -29.95 7.85
CA ASP A 20 -2.47 -30.55 6.52
C ASP A 20 -3.79 -30.60 5.70
N LEU A 21 -4.93 -30.83 6.37
CA LEU A 21 -6.24 -30.88 5.73
C LEU A 21 -6.78 -29.50 5.36
N GLU A 22 -6.55 -28.49 6.20
CA GLU A 22 -6.89 -27.10 5.92
C GLU A 22 -6.06 -26.60 4.75
N GLU A 23 -4.76 -26.88 4.74
CA GLU A 23 -3.86 -26.51 3.64
C GLU A 23 -4.28 -27.12 2.30
N ILE A 24 -4.63 -28.41 2.27
CA ILE A 24 -5.21 -29.03 1.06
C ILE A 24 -6.50 -28.32 0.62
N ALA A 25 -7.29 -27.78 1.55
CA ALA A 25 -8.51 -27.04 1.23
C ALA A 25 -8.22 -25.63 0.68
N TYR A 26 -7.14 -24.99 1.14
CA TYR A 26 -6.65 -23.69 0.67
C TYR A 26 -5.70 -23.81 -0.54
N MET A 27 -5.33 -25.03 -0.92
CA MET A 27 -4.37 -25.36 -1.98
C MET A 27 -2.92 -24.92 -1.69
N THR A 28 -2.61 -24.68 -0.42
CA THR A 28 -1.26 -24.43 0.06
C THR A 28 -0.48 -25.74 0.22
N ASN A 29 0.80 -25.65 0.58
CA ASN A 29 1.71 -26.79 0.67
C ASN A 29 1.97 -27.19 2.13
N PRO A 30 1.52 -28.39 2.58
CA PRO A 30 1.70 -28.91 3.95
C PRO A 30 3.10 -29.12 4.50
N LEU A 31 4.12 -28.54 3.89
CA LEU A 31 5.51 -28.68 4.30
C LEU A 31 6.25 -27.35 4.11
N ASP A 32 5.52 -26.26 3.92
CA ASP A 32 6.01 -24.95 3.49
C ASP A 32 5.07 -23.90 4.06
N ASP A 33 5.53 -23.24 5.12
CA ASP A 33 4.72 -22.30 5.91
C ASP A 33 4.35 -21.02 5.16
N ASP A 34 4.91 -20.80 3.97
CA ASP A 34 4.79 -19.61 3.12
C ASP A 34 4.79 -20.06 1.64
N THR A 35 3.61 -20.41 1.13
CA THR A 35 3.46 -21.11 -0.16
C THR A 35 3.85 -20.22 -1.34
N ASP A 36 3.61 -18.90 -1.27
CA ASP A 36 3.89 -17.97 -2.36
C ASP A 36 5.22 -17.20 -2.22
N ASN A 37 5.88 -17.36 -1.07
CA ASN A 37 7.22 -16.87 -0.75
C ASN A 37 7.30 -15.34 -0.60
N ASP A 38 6.26 -14.71 -0.07
CA ASP A 38 6.23 -13.27 0.23
C ASP A 38 6.73 -12.93 1.66
N ASN A 39 7.04 -13.96 2.48
CA ASN A 39 7.42 -13.92 3.89
C ASN A 39 6.27 -13.76 4.90
N LEU A 40 5.02 -13.91 4.47
CA LEU A 40 3.83 -14.04 5.29
C LEU A 40 3.41 -15.52 5.31
N ALA A 41 3.10 -16.03 6.50
CA ALA A 41 2.78 -17.46 6.60
C ALA A 41 1.34 -17.72 6.13
N ASP A 42 1.09 -18.85 5.46
CA ASP A 42 -0.22 -19.18 4.86
C ASP A 42 -1.37 -19.05 5.88
N GLY A 43 -1.16 -19.55 7.10
CA GLY A 43 -2.13 -19.40 8.20
C GLY A 43 -2.38 -17.96 8.65
N VAL A 44 -1.38 -17.09 8.56
CA VAL A 44 -1.52 -15.65 8.83
C VAL A 44 -2.30 -14.98 7.72
N GLU A 45 -1.99 -15.30 6.46
CA GLU A 45 -2.65 -14.76 5.28
C GLU A 45 -4.15 -15.04 5.30
N ILE A 46 -4.53 -16.30 5.54
CA ILE A 46 -5.95 -16.70 5.69
C ILE A 46 -6.63 -15.94 6.84
N THR A 47 -5.88 -15.63 7.91
CA THR A 47 -6.40 -14.90 9.08
C THR A 47 -6.66 -13.42 8.75
N ILE A 48 -5.79 -12.78 7.96
CA ILE A 48 -5.91 -11.36 7.61
C ILE A 48 -6.74 -11.13 6.34
N GLY A 49 -6.97 -12.17 5.55
CA GLY A 49 -7.83 -12.16 4.36
C GLY A 49 -7.11 -12.02 3.03
N THR A 50 -5.79 -12.22 3.01
CA THR A 50 -4.98 -12.31 1.79
C THR A 50 -5.05 -13.71 1.17
N ASP A 51 -4.56 -13.88 -0.06
CA ASP A 51 -4.53 -15.13 -0.82
C ASP A 51 -3.15 -15.80 -0.72
N PRO A 52 -2.99 -16.92 0.03
CA PRO A 52 -1.70 -17.57 0.30
C PRO A 52 -1.02 -18.24 -0.91
N LEU A 53 -1.50 -17.91 -2.11
CA LEU A 53 -0.98 -18.38 -3.38
C LEU A 53 -0.50 -17.22 -4.26
N VAL A 54 -0.59 -15.99 -3.76
CA VAL A 54 -0.35 -14.74 -4.49
C VAL A 54 0.29 -13.71 -3.56
N ALA A 55 1.59 -13.52 -3.72
CA ALA A 55 2.39 -12.60 -2.91
C ALA A 55 1.91 -11.13 -2.85
N ASP A 56 0.99 -10.73 -3.73
CA ASP A 56 0.36 -9.40 -3.85
C ASP A 56 -1.11 -9.64 -4.16
N THR A 57 -1.94 -9.72 -3.11
CA THR A 57 -3.32 -10.19 -3.17
C THR A 57 -4.20 -9.28 -4.03
N ASP A 58 -4.02 -7.97 -3.92
CA ASP A 58 -4.85 -6.99 -4.61
C ASP A 58 -4.28 -6.51 -5.96
N ALA A 59 -3.04 -6.92 -6.27
CA ALA A 59 -2.34 -6.70 -7.51
C ALA A 59 -2.01 -5.22 -7.81
N ASP A 60 -1.71 -4.41 -6.80
CA ASP A 60 -1.26 -3.03 -6.96
C ASP A 60 0.26 -2.90 -7.17
N GLY A 61 1.02 -3.94 -6.84
CA GLY A 61 2.48 -4.01 -6.95
C GLY A 61 3.25 -3.88 -5.63
N ILE A 62 2.58 -3.97 -4.47
CA ILE A 62 3.19 -4.14 -3.15
C ILE A 62 2.88 -5.55 -2.65
N ASP A 63 3.88 -6.25 -2.10
CA ASP A 63 3.68 -7.61 -1.60
C ASP A 63 2.94 -7.56 -0.24
N ASP A 64 2.05 -8.52 0.05
CA ASP A 64 1.16 -8.52 1.22
C ASP A 64 1.93 -8.38 2.54
N PHE A 65 3.07 -9.09 2.66
CA PHE A 65 3.97 -8.92 3.81
C PHE A 65 4.39 -7.45 4.03
N GLU A 66 4.81 -6.74 2.98
CA GLU A 66 5.28 -5.34 3.09
C GLU A 66 4.16 -4.42 3.57
N GLU A 67 2.92 -4.65 3.11
CA GLU A 67 1.76 -3.85 3.50
C GLU A 67 1.35 -4.05 4.96
N THR A 68 1.60 -5.23 5.53
CA THR A 68 1.24 -5.55 6.93
C THR A 68 2.22 -5.01 7.98
N ILE A 69 3.40 -4.53 7.56
CA ILE A 69 4.43 -3.97 8.44
C ILE A 69 4.85 -2.58 7.98
N VAL A 70 5.61 -1.85 8.81
CA VAL A 70 6.21 -0.60 8.34
C VAL A 70 7.29 -0.94 7.33
N GLY A 71 6.96 -0.77 6.06
CA GLY A 71 7.82 -1.03 4.92
C GLY A 71 9.03 -0.10 4.81
N SER A 72 9.82 -0.29 3.76
CA SER A 72 10.96 0.56 3.43
C SER A 72 10.54 1.97 2.98
N ASP A 73 9.31 2.11 2.49
CA ASP A 73 8.65 3.37 2.15
C ASP A 73 8.14 4.14 3.40
N GLY A 74 7.91 3.43 4.51
CA GLY A 74 7.44 3.96 5.77
C GLY A 74 5.92 3.89 5.97
N TYR A 75 5.19 3.17 5.11
CA TYR A 75 3.73 3.06 5.17
C TYR A 75 3.30 1.65 5.62
N ILE A 76 2.04 1.54 6.03
CA ILE A 76 1.29 0.29 6.28
C ILE A 76 -0.04 0.50 5.56
N THR A 77 -0.35 -0.34 4.58
CA THR A 77 -1.54 -0.29 3.73
C THR A 77 -2.43 -1.50 4.00
N ASP A 78 -3.55 -1.61 3.29
CA ASP A 78 -4.49 -2.74 3.37
C ASP A 78 -4.24 -3.68 2.20
N PRO A 79 -3.62 -4.86 2.41
CA PRO A 79 -3.21 -5.78 1.34
C PRO A 79 -4.36 -6.42 0.56
N THR A 80 -5.60 -6.08 0.91
CA THR A 80 -6.79 -6.52 0.19
C THR A 80 -7.41 -5.42 -0.65
N LYS A 81 -6.77 -4.24 -0.71
CA LYS A 81 -7.24 -3.06 -1.40
C LYS A 81 -6.10 -2.30 -2.06
N THR A 82 -6.14 -2.34 -3.39
CA THR A 82 -5.30 -1.50 -4.26
C THR A 82 -5.25 -0.02 -3.89
N ASP A 83 -6.28 0.51 -3.19
CA ASP A 83 -6.41 1.90 -2.74
C ASP A 83 -6.89 1.88 -1.27
N SER A 84 -5.94 2.00 -0.35
CA SER A 84 -6.15 1.82 1.09
C SER A 84 -7.05 2.88 1.70
N ASP A 85 -6.89 4.13 1.28
CA ASP A 85 -7.60 5.27 1.84
C ASP A 85 -8.87 5.66 1.05
N SER A 86 -9.08 5.03 -0.09
CA SER A 86 -10.23 5.16 -0.99
C SER A 86 -10.37 6.53 -1.65
N ASP A 87 -9.26 7.18 -1.98
CA ASP A 87 -9.25 8.46 -2.69
C ASP A 87 -9.22 8.36 -4.23
N GLY A 88 -8.98 7.15 -4.74
CA GLY A 88 -8.99 6.79 -6.16
C GLY A 88 -7.62 6.62 -6.80
N ILE A 89 -6.54 6.61 -6.04
CA ILE A 89 -5.17 6.29 -6.50
C ILE A 89 -4.70 5.01 -5.81
N ALA A 90 -3.92 4.20 -6.53
CA ALA A 90 -3.39 2.97 -5.94
C ALA A 90 -2.23 3.24 -4.99
N ASP A 91 -2.06 2.45 -3.94
CA ASP A 91 -1.04 2.68 -2.90
C ASP A 91 0.37 2.70 -3.52
N ALA A 92 0.68 1.73 -4.38
CA ALA A 92 1.93 1.70 -5.13
C ALA A 92 2.16 2.95 -6.01
N GLU A 93 1.09 3.53 -6.58
CA GLU A 93 1.17 4.75 -7.39
C GLU A 93 1.43 5.99 -6.51
N GLU A 94 0.85 6.04 -5.33
CA GLU A 94 1.07 7.11 -4.35
C GLU A 94 2.50 7.12 -3.83
N ILE A 95 2.99 5.95 -3.40
CA ILE A 95 4.37 5.77 -2.95
C ILE A 95 5.36 6.16 -4.05
N ALA A 96 5.11 5.74 -5.30
CA ALA A 96 5.96 6.10 -6.44
C ALA A 96 5.96 7.62 -6.74
N ASN A 97 4.87 8.33 -6.42
CA ASN A 97 4.73 9.77 -6.58
C ASN A 97 5.10 10.58 -5.32
N GLY A 98 5.35 9.89 -4.20
CA GLY A 98 5.67 10.47 -2.90
C GLY A 98 4.49 11.17 -2.21
N SER A 99 3.26 10.71 -2.42
CA SER A 99 2.12 10.99 -1.54
C SER A 99 1.99 9.94 -0.44
N ASP A 100 1.11 10.18 0.52
CA ASP A 100 0.79 9.28 1.62
C ASP A 100 -0.40 8.36 1.27
N PRO A 101 -0.18 7.04 1.02
CA PRO A 101 -1.25 6.09 0.65
C PRO A 101 -2.29 5.82 1.75
N THR A 102 -2.19 6.50 2.88
CA THR A 102 -3.09 6.34 4.03
C THR A 102 -3.84 7.62 4.40
N ASP A 103 -3.66 8.70 3.63
CA ASP A 103 -4.34 9.99 3.83
C ASP A 103 -5.16 10.41 2.61
N PRO A 104 -6.50 10.26 2.64
CA PRO A 104 -7.35 10.52 1.47
C PRO A 104 -7.47 12.01 1.12
N TYR A 105 -6.76 12.87 1.84
CA TYR A 105 -6.61 14.30 1.57
C TYR A 105 -5.24 14.66 0.96
N ASP A 106 -4.38 13.67 0.67
CA ASP A 106 -3.13 13.77 -0.08
C ASP A 106 -3.13 12.96 -1.40
N PRO A 107 -4.15 13.08 -2.29
CA PRO A 107 -4.37 12.25 -3.49
C PRO A 107 -3.40 12.56 -4.64
N SER A 108 -2.17 12.97 -4.36
CA SER A 108 -1.06 13.24 -5.28
C SER A 108 -0.24 14.39 -4.73
N ASN A 109 1.07 14.27 -4.95
CA ASN A 109 2.08 15.32 -4.83
C ASN A 109 1.85 16.50 -5.81
N SER A 110 0.67 17.09 -5.79
CA SER A 110 0.17 18.15 -6.65
C SER A 110 0.77 19.52 -6.33
N TYR A 111 1.81 19.57 -5.48
CA TYR A 111 2.60 20.77 -5.22
C TYR A 111 4.02 20.77 -5.79
N VAL A 112 4.62 19.64 -6.22
CA VAL A 112 6.04 19.65 -6.62
C VAL A 112 6.32 19.78 -8.12
N ASN A 113 5.31 19.67 -9.00
CA ASN A 113 5.49 19.92 -10.44
C ASN A 113 4.92 21.26 -10.93
N GLY A 114 4.27 22.04 -10.05
CA GLY A 114 3.58 23.30 -10.35
C GLY A 114 4.35 24.60 -10.04
N LEU A 115 5.63 24.52 -9.66
CA LEU A 115 6.47 25.70 -9.45
C LEU A 115 6.79 26.47 -10.76
N ILE A 116 6.22 26.08 -11.89
CA ILE A 116 6.44 26.70 -13.20
C ILE A 116 5.09 26.91 -13.92
N PHE A 117 4.46 28.07 -13.66
CA PHE A 117 3.35 28.75 -14.37
C PHE A 117 1.88 28.37 -14.05
N GLY A 118 1.28 29.05 -13.06
CA GLY A 118 -0.09 29.54 -13.22
C GLY A 118 -1.09 29.21 -12.11
N LEU A 119 -1.39 30.25 -11.31
CA LEU A 119 -2.77 30.58 -10.91
C LEU A 119 -3.51 29.59 -9.98
N ALA A 120 -3.18 29.60 -8.67
CA ALA A 120 -4.14 29.15 -7.66
C ALA A 120 -5.18 30.26 -7.39
N ILE A 121 -6.43 30.05 -7.83
CA ILE A 121 -7.61 30.86 -7.50
C ILE A 121 -8.28 30.28 -6.26
N GLY A 122 -8.43 31.10 -5.20
CA GLY A 122 -9.39 30.96 -4.08
C GLY A 122 -8.92 30.00 -2.97
N ILE A 123 -8.98 30.30 -1.68
CA ILE A 123 -9.99 31.02 -0.90
C ILE A 123 -9.36 31.59 0.39
N GLY A 124 -9.63 32.86 0.70
CA GLY A 124 -9.53 33.37 2.08
C GLY A 124 -8.14 33.70 2.65
N GLY A 125 -7.47 34.72 2.10
CA GLY A 125 -6.53 35.52 2.89
C GLY A 125 -5.18 35.82 2.23
N ILE A 126 -5.08 37.01 1.62
CA ILE A 126 -3.84 37.75 1.33
C ILE A 126 -2.91 37.11 0.28
N PHE A 127 -2.80 37.77 -0.87
CA PHE A 127 -1.75 37.50 -1.86
C PHE A 127 -0.70 38.62 -1.82
N VAL A 128 0.55 38.27 -1.55
CA VAL A 128 1.72 39.13 -1.82
C VAL A 128 2.50 38.49 -2.96
N THR A 129 2.36 39.04 -4.16
CA THR A 129 3.23 38.69 -5.28
C THR A 129 4.54 39.45 -5.15
N LEU A 130 5.59 38.81 -4.65
CA LEU A 130 6.95 39.28 -4.87
C LEU A 130 7.41 38.76 -6.23
N LEU A 131 7.03 39.49 -7.30
CA LEU A 131 7.72 39.36 -8.57
C LEU A 131 9.14 39.91 -8.37
N ALA A 132 10.15 39.09 -8.59
CA ALA A 132 11.53 39.56 -8.72
C ALA A 132 11.58 40.58 -9.87
N GLY A 133 11.56 41.87 -9.53
CA GLY A 133 11.66 42.97 -10.49
C GLY A 133 10.49 43.96 -10.40
N ALA A 134 10.68 45.01 -9.61
CA ALA A 134 9.92 46.26 -9.54
C ALA A 134 8.46 46.21 -9.03
N LEU A 135 8.31 46.51 -7.74
CA LEU A 135 7.08 47.01 -7.12
C LEU A 135 6.65 48.34 -7.79
N VAL A 136 5.64 48.31 -8.66
CA VAL A 136 4.98 49.54 -9.16
C VAL A 136 3.79 49.86 -8.26
N ILE A 137 4.00 50.75 -7.28
CA ILE A 137 2.91 51.36 -6.51
C ILE A 137 2.29 52.45 -7.39
N ARG A 138 1.12 52.19 -8.00
CA ARG A 138 0.31 53.29 -8.58
C ARG A 138 -0.48 53.98 -7.46
N LYS A 139 -0.04 55.19 -7.13
CA LYS A 139 -0.78 56.14 -6.28
C LYS A 139 -2.02 56.61 -7.04
N THR A 140 -3.22 56.34 -6.54
CA THR A 140 -4.42 57.03 -7.02
C THR A 140 -4.36 58.47 -6.50
N VAL A 141 -4.23 59.43 -7.41
CA VAL A 141 -4.27 60.86 -7.10
C VAL A 141 -5.71 61.36 -7.30
N LYS A 142 -6.21 61.97 -6.21
CA LYS A 142 -7.47 62.70 -5.97
C LYS A 142 -8.74 61.87 -5.85
#